data_AF-A0A968ZJF1-F1
#
_entry.id   AF-A0A968ZJF1-F1
#
_cell.length_a   1.000
_cell.length_b   1.000
_cell.length_c   1.000
_cell.angle_alpha   90.00
_cell.angle_beta   90.00
_cell.angle_gamma   90.00
#
_symmetry.space_group_name_H-M   'P 1'
#
loop_
_entity.id
_entity.type
_entity.pdbx_description
1 polymer ?
#
loop_
_entity_poly.entity_id
_entity_poly.type
_entity_poly.pdbx_seq_one_letter_code
_entity_poly.pdbx_strand_id
1 'polypeptide(L)'
;MKTLIKHLKNGLMKGLRASPGKNILHIVSHLVFWVWNLVFIGLMYLWFLPQYGLDLLQATRIGEVDLTFTISFAALMIVPLISTLLGFVRLRKYPVLLMRLFYGVEAPLFTLCLLRMFLIRELTLATGFTLGLVVVAIAMFAIELLSGYAAYRPRLAQVQMISHSLMLLVGLYVGILLLLYSLPVLLGTVIDGFSGLWSMNWWSSIGYRLNHIGYLLRHPGQMVSWLTSTLVVSAFGFLSIFTLLIFLSMPYVFTSMYVRAWARIRTAFGTQHGHAKSLAITGITLTLSGLLFVGVQSQPQVKAFNLLAPEQLAPEQLAPEQLAPALTPEALRRDRQTQLQQANTIRAGLTNAYLQRYRYLSPWSQSDLLKNTYLHTVRLNERSASLVQTIHNGLLSPFLYRGERGDVERAADLYAQFLISPFKKVSGLLFARLCRPLLIGTKPKRVC
;
A
#
# COMPACT_ATOMS: atom_id res chain seq x y z
N MET A 1 -19.75 18.20 26.05
CA MET A 1 -18.43 18.54 25.44
C MET A 1 -17.47 19.25 26.40
N LYS A 2 -17.85 20.39 27.04
CA LYS A 2 -17.02 21.07 28.06
C LYS A 2 -16.56 20.16 29.21
N THR A 3 -17.44 19.27 29.68
CA THR A 3 -17.16 18.27 30.74
C THR A 3 -16.19 17.17 30.28
N LEU A 4 -16.29 16.72 29.02
CA LEU A 4 -15.39 15.73 28.41
C LEU A 4 -13.98 16.29 28.24
N ILE A 5 -13.86 17.56 27.81
CA ILE A 5 -12.59 18.29 27.74
C ILE A 5 -12.00 18.44 29.14
N LYS A 6 -12.82 18.71 30.17
CA LYS A 6 -12.37 18.82 31.57
C LYS A 6 -11.85 17.49 32.12
N HIS A 7 -12.45 16.35 31.78
CA HIS A 7 -11.96 15.02 32.18
C HIS A 7 -10.72 14.56 31.41
N LEU A 8 -10.64 14.80 30.09
CA LEU A 8 -9.40 14.61 29.32
C LEU A 8 -8.25 15.45 29.87
N LYS A 9 -8.54 16.71 30.26
CA LYS A 9 -7.56 17.62 30.87
C LYS A 9 -7.08 17.12 32.23
N ASN A 10 -7.96 16.57 33.06
CA ASN A 10 -7.59 16.13 34.41
C ASN A 10 -6.87 14.76 34.44
N GLY A 11 -7.23 13.83 33.55
CA GLY A 11 -6.56 12.52 33.46
C GLY A 11 -5.20 12.58 32.77
N LEU A 12 -5.05 13.43 31.74
CA LEU A 12 -3.79 13.53 30.99
C LEU A 12 -2.76 14.45 31.67
N MET A 13 -3.19 15.43 32.49
CA MET A 13 -2.26 16.41 33.09
C MET A 13 -1.79 16.13 34.51
N LYS A 14 -2.49 15.30 35.32
CA LYS A 14 -2.10 15.07 36.73
C LYS A 14 -0.82 14.25 36.92
N GLY A 15 -0.36 13.49 35.92
CA GLY A 15 0.87 12.68 35.99
C GLY A 15 2.15 13.38 35.49
N LEU A 16 2.06 14.64 35.07
CA LEU A 16 3.12 15.30 34.32
C LEU A 16 3.49 16.62 35.03
N ARG A 17 4.37 16.57 36.05
CA ARG A 17 5.11 17.74 36.60
C ARG A 17 6.05 18.34 35.55
N ALA A 18 6.19 19.66 35.52
CA ALA A 18 6.87 20.46 34.49
C ALA A 18 8.34 20.04 34.28
N SER A 19 8.57 19.05 33.42
CA SER A 19 9.89 18.72 32.89
C SER A 19 10.15 19.58 31.65
N PRO A 20 11.37 20.13 31.48
CA PRO A 20 11.76 20.93 30.31
C PRO A 20 11.51 20.22 28.97
N GLY A 21 11.51 18.88 28.94
CA GLY A 21 11.24 18.09 27.74
C GLY A 21 9.84 18.32 27.14
N LYS A 22 8.86 18.79 27.92
CA LYS A 22 7.52 19.07 27.39
C LYS A 22 7.52 20.23 26.43
N ASN A 23 8.17 21.33 26.79
CA ASN A 23 8.17 22.55 25.99
C ASN A 23 8.73 22.27 24.60
N ILE A 24 9.79 21.46 24.51
CA ILE A 24 10.37 20.99 23.25
C ILE A 24 9.34 20.19 22.44
N LEU A 25 8.69 19.19 23.04
CA LEU A 25 7.67 18.40 22.34
C LEU A 25 6.51 19.27 21.83
N HIS A 26 6.05 20.23 22.63
CA HIS A 26 4.99 21.17 22.26
C HIS A 26 5.39 22.03 21.05
N ILE A 27 6.63 22.53 21.02
CA ILE A 27 7.18 23.34 19.93
C ILE A 27 7.34 22.49 18.67
N VAL A 28 8.01 21.34 18.77
CA VAL A 28 8.23 20.42 17.64
C VAL A 28 6.89 19.99 17.04
N SER A 29 5.90 19.69 17.87
CA SER A 29 4.57 19.30 17.41
C SER A 29 3.87 20.41 16.60
N HIS A 30 3.97 21.66 17.05
CA HIS A 30 3.43 22.79 16.28
C HIS A 30 4.18 22.96 14.96
N LEU A 31 5.51 22.93 15.00
CA LEU A 31 6.34 23.11 13.81
C LEU A 31 6.03 22.02 12.77
N VAL A 32 6.04 20.74 13.17
CA VAL A 32 5.70 19.62 12.28
C VAL A 32 4.33 19.83 11.66
N PHE A 33 3.29 20.05 12.46
CA PHE A 33 1.94 20.17 11.95
C PHE A 33 1.76 21.34 10.99
N TRP A 34 2.17 22.55 11.40
CA TRP A 34 1.89 23.79 10.67
C TRP A 34 2.80 23.98 9.47
N VAL A 35 4.11 23.75 9.62
CA VAL A 35 5.07 23.91 8.51
C VAL A 35 4.77 22.89 7.42
N TRP A 36 4.50 21.63 7.79
CA TRP A 36 4.22 20.59 6.81
C TRP A 36 2.93 20.87 6.04
N ASN A 37 1.83 21.18 6.73
CA ASN A 37 0.58 21.51 6.06
C ASN A 37 0.71 22.76 5.17
N LEU A 38 1.43 23.80 5.61
CA LEU A 38 1.64 25.00 4.80
C LEU A 38 2.45 24.71 3.54
N VAL A 39 3.58 24.01 3.66
CA VAL A 39 4.40 23.59 2.52
C VAL A 39 3.59 22.72 1.57
N PHE A 40 2.83 21.77 2.12
CA PHE A 40 2.07 20.84 1.34
C PHE A 40 0.93 21.51 0.56
N ILE A 41 0.14 22.38 1.22
CA ILE A 41 -0.89 23.18 0.57
C ILE A 41 -0.24 24.08 -0.51
N GLY A 42 0.88 24.73 -0.20
CA GLY A 42 1.63 25.51 -1.18
C GLY A 42 2.01 24.68 -2.41
N LEU A 43 2.65 23.52 -2.21
CA LEU A 43 3.08 22.63 -3.28
C LEU A 43 1.90 22.13 -4.12
N MET A 44 0.82 21.69 -3.47
CA MET A 44 -0.31 21.13 -4.18
C MET A 44 -1.11 22.16 -4.97
N TYR A 45 -1.39 23.33 -4.39
CA TYR A 45 -2.22 24.33 -5.05
C TYR A 45 -1.44 25.25 -5.99
N LEU A 46 -0.17 25.56 -5.70
CA LEU A 46 0.63 26.46 -6.54
C LEU A 46 1.39 25.72 -7.66
N TRP A 47 1.71 24.44 -7.48
CA TRP A 47 2.47 23.68 -8.48
C TRP A 47 1.67 22.48 -9.03
N PHE A 48 1.28 21.54 -8.18
CA PHE A 48 0.75 20.26 -8.65
C PHE A 48 -0.61 20.39 -9.37
N LEU A 49 -1.53 21.18 -8.82
CA LEU A 49 -2.88 21.37 -9.37
C LEU A 49 -2.84 22.06 -10.75
N PRO A 50 -2.12 23.18 -10.97
CA PRO A 50 -1.99 23.77 -12.31
C PRO A 50 -1.31 22.85 -13.32
N GLN A 51 -0.26 22.14 -12.90
CA GLN A 51 0.57 21.34 -13.82
C GLN A 51 -0.06 20.02 -14.22
N TYR A 52 -0.77 19.34 -13.32
CA TYR A 52 -1.27 17.98 -13.54
C TYR A 52 -2.77 17.83 -13.26
N GLY A 53 -3.29 18.63 -12.32
CA GLY A 53 -4.67 18.47 -11.85
C GLY A 53 -5.70 18.86 -12.90
N LEU A 54 -5.47 19.91 -13.67
CA LEU A 54 -6.39 20.35 -14.72
C LEU A 54 -6.48 19.34 -15.87
N ASP A 55 -5.34 18.83 -16.33
CA ASP A 55 -5.28 17.80 -17.38
C ASP A 55 -5.97 16.51 -16.93
N LEU A 56 -5.76 16.09 -15.67
CA LEU A 56 -6.43 14.91 -15.10
C LEU A 56 -7.96 15.08 -15.10
N LEU A 57 -8.47 16.25 -14.69
CA LEU A 57 -9.89 16.54 -14.68
C LEU A 57 -10.48 16.52 -16.10
N GLN A 58 -9.76 17.07 -17.08
CA GLN A 58 -10.17 17.05 -18.49
C GLN A 58 -10.18 15.62 -19.04
N ALA A 59 -9.13 14.82 -18.78
CA ALA A 59 -9.05 13.43 -19.22
C ALA A 59 -10.16 12.56 -18.59
N THR A 60 -10.49 12.77 -17.32
CA THR A 60 -11.64 12.10 -16.69
C THR A 60 -12.97 12.52 -17.31
N ARG A 61 -13.14 13.81 -17.67
CA ARG A 61 -14.37 14.29 -18.32
C ARG A 61 -14.59 13.67 -19.70
N ILE A 62 -13.52 13.41 -20.45
CA ILE A 62 -13.57 12.77 -21.78
C ILE A 62 -13.68 11.23 -21.67
N GLY A 63 -13.44 10.67 -20.48
CA GLY A 63 -13.53 9.23 -20.21
C GLY A 63 -12.24 8.46 -20.47
N GLU A 64 -11.12 9.15 -20.64
CA GLU A 64 -9.79 8.53 -20.80
C GLU A 64 -9.24 8.00 -19.47
N VAL A 65 -9.56 8.67 -18.36
CA VAL A 65 -9.12 8.31 -17.02
C VAL A 65 -10.32 8.00 -16.12
N ASP A 66 -10.25 6.86 -15.42
CA ASP A 66 -11.27 6.43 -14.45
C ASP A 66 -11.49 7.48 -13.35
N LEU A 67 -12.76 7.78 -13.06
CA LEU A 67 -13.19 8.76 -12.05
C LEU A 67 -12.58 8.50 -10.67
N THR A 68 -12.29 7.25 -10.34
CA THR A 68 -11.66 6.88 -9.06
C THR A 68 -10.28 7.51 -8.86
N PHE A 69 -9.51 7.77 -9.93
CA PHE A 69 -8.24 8.51 -9.84
C PHE A 69 -8.48 9.98 -9.52
N THR A 70 -9.46 10.60 -10.16
CA THR A 70 -9.85 12.00 -9.91
C THR A 70 -10.37 12.19 -8.48
N ILE A 71 -11.15 11.23 -7.96
CA ILE A 71 -11.58 11.25 -6.54
C ILE A 71 -10.36 11.16 -5.60
N SER A 72 -9.39 10.29 -5.90
CA SER A 72 -8.17 10.14 -5.10
C SER A 72 -7.32 11.42 -5.13
N PHE A 73 -7.23 12.06 -6.29
CA PHE A 73 -6.56 13.36 -6.45
C PHE A 73 -7.27 14.48 -5.67
N ALA A 74 -8.59 14.57 -5.78
CA ALA A 74 -9.38 15.53 -5.02
C ALA A 74 -9.22 15.32 -3.50
N ALA A 75 -9.22 14.07 -3.05
CA ALA A 75 -8.94 13.74 -1.65
C ALA A 75 -7.53 14.17 -1.22
N LEU A 76 -6.51 13.97 -2.07
CA LEU A 76 -5.14 14.43 -1.85
C LEU A 76 -5.07 15.95 -1.62
N MET A 77 -5.89 16.72 -2.33
CA MET A 77 -6.00 18.19 -2.21
C MET A 77 -6.76 18.63 -0.96
N ILE A 78 -7.84 17.92 -0.62
CA ILE A 78 -8.80 18.31 0.41
C ILE A 78 -8.33 17.91 1.81
N VAL A 79 -7.71 16.73 1.97
CA VAL A 79 -7.35 16.17 3.28
C VAL A 79 -6.47 17.13 4.12
N PRO A 80 -5.37 17.69 3.59
CA PRO A 80 -4.52 18.60 4.36
C PRO A 80 -5.20 19.94 4.66
N LEU A 81 -6.07 20.41 3.76
CA LEU A 81 -6.86 21.62 3.98
C LEU A 81 -7.86 21.43 5.13
N ILE A 82 -8.59 20.31 5.15
CA ILE A 82 -9.50 19.96 6.25
C ILE A 82 -8.72 19.79 7.55
N SER A 83 -7.58 19.09 7.53
CA SER A 83 -6.75 18.90 8.72
C SER A 83 -6.23 20.22 9.27
N THR A 84 -5.75 21.13 8.41
CA THR A 84 -5.32 22.47 8.77
C THR A 84 -6.46 23.28 9.39
N LEU A 85 -7.64 23.25 8.78
CA LEU A 85 -8.82 23.96 9.29
C LEU A 85 -9.26 23.42 10.66
N LEU A 86 -9.32 22.09 10.82
CA LEU A 86 -9.63 21.44 12.10
C LEU A 86 -8.56 21.77 13.16
N GLY A 87 -7.29 21.76 12.76
CA GLY A 87 -6.14 22.16 13.55
C GLY A 87 -6.30 23.58 14.09
N PHE A 88 -6.66 24.51 13.21
CA PHE A 88 -6.83 25.93 13.53
C PHE A 88 -8.02 26.19 14.44
N VAL A 89 -9.19 25.64 14.09
CA VAL A 89 -10.47 25.94 14.76
C VAL A 89 -10.56 25.25 16.13
N ARG A 90 -10.11 23.99 16.24
CA ARG A 90 -10.35 23.18 17.45
C ARG A 90 -9.09 22.81 18.23
N LEU A 91 -7.97 22.58 17.56
CA LEU A 91 -6.81 21.90 18.16
C LEU A 91 -5.59 22.79 18.41
N ARG A 92 -5.64 24.08 18.04
CA ARG A 92 -4.51 25.03 18.14
C ARG A 92 -3.87 25.09 19.53
N LYS A 93 -4.65 24.92 20.61
CA LYS A 93 -4.13 24.96 22.00
C LYS A 93 -3.57 23.62 22.48
N TYR A 94 -3.66 22.56 21.67
CA TYR A 94 -3.39 21.18 22.06
C TYR A 94 -2.46 20.50 21.04
N PRO A 95 -1.15 20.79 21.06
CA PRO A 95 -0.21 20.25 20.06
C PRO A 95 -0.13 18.73 20.01
N VAL A 96 -0.32 18.06 21.14
CA VAL A 96 -0.37 16.59 21.16
C VAL A 96 -1.55 16.07 20.33
N LEU A 97 -2.69 16.78 20.32
CA LEU A 97 -3.82 16.44 19.46
C LEU A 97 -3.56 16.80 17.99
N LEU A 98 -2.80 17.87 17.71
CA LEU A 98 -2.33 18.17 16.35
C LEU A 98 -1.48 17.03 15.79
N MET A 99 -0.55 16.48 16.57
CA MET A 99 0.25 15.33 16.13
C MET A 99 -0.57 14.07 15.92
N ARG A 100 -1.60 13.85 16.74
CA ARG A 100 -2.54 12.75 16.52
C ARG A 100 -3.35 12.94 15.24
N LEU A 101 -3.80 14.17 14.94
CA LEU A 101 -4.48 14.48 13.69
C LEU A 101 -3.56 14.22 12.49
N PHE A 102 -2.32 14.69 12.57
CA PHE A 102 -1.32 14.52 11.52
C PHE A 102 -0.99 13.05 11.25
N TYR A 103 -0.40 12.37 12.23
CA TYR A 103 0.09 11.00 12.06
C TYR A 103 -1.02 9.96 12.03
N GLY A 104 -2.14 10.20 12.72
CA GLY A 104 -3.21 9.21 12.83
C GLY A 104 -4.29 9.31 11.77
N VAL A 105 -4.41 10.47 11.09
CA VAL A 105 -5.48 10.73 10.11
C VAL A 105 -4.93 11.28 8.80
N GLU A 106 -4.27 12.43 8.83
CA GLU A 106 -3.84 13.15 7.62
C GLU A 106 -2.83 12.36 6.81
N ALA A 107 -1.68 12.00 7.40
CA ALA A 107 -0.60 11.30 6.72
C ALA A 107 -1.03 9.92 6.18
N PRO A 108 -1.77 9.07 6.93
CA PRO A 108 -2.30 7.82 6.40
C PRO A 108 -3.28 8.00 5.22
N LEU A 109 -4.23 8.94 5.30
CA LEU A 109 -5.14 9.23 4.19
C LEU A 109 -4.39 9.74 2.96
N PHE A 110 -3.42 10.62 3.18
CA PHE A 110 -2.55 11.13 2.15
C PHE A 110 -1.78 10.00 1.45
N THR A 111 -1.15 9.12 2.22
CA THR A 111 -0.45 7.93 1.68
C THR A 111 -1.39 7.01 0.91
N LEU A 112 -2.63 6.79 1.37
CA LEU A 112 -3.61 5.99 0.64
C LEU A 112 -3.98 6.61 -0.71
N CYS A 113 -4.13 7.94 -0.78
CA CYS A 113 -4.41 8.65 -2.03
C CYS A 113 -3.24 8.51 -3.00
N LEU A 114 -2.00 8.67 -2.53
CA LEU A 114 -0.80 8.45 -3.36
C LEU A 114 -0.69 7.01 -3.85
N LEU A 115 -0.91 6.03 -2.96
CA LEU A 115 -0.88 4.61 -3.29
C LEU A 115 -1.90 4.31 -4.40
N ARG A 116 -3.12 4.86 -4.29
CA ARG A 116 -4.17 4.68 -5.30
C ARG A 116 -3.86 5.38 -6.62
N MET A 117 -3.22 6.55 -6.60
CA MET A 117 -2.89 7.27 -7.82
C MET A 117 -1.72 6.66 -8.59
N PHE A 118 -0.67 6.22 -7.90
CA PHE A 118 0.60 5.87 -8.55
C PHE A 118 0.89 4.38 -8.57
N LEU A 119 0.41 3.60 -7.60
CA LEU A 119 0.81 2.21 -7.43
C LEU A 119 -0.32 1.23 -7.76
N ILE A 120 -1.53 1.49 -7.30
CA ILE A 120 -2.67 0.57 -7.47
C ILE A 120 -3.55 1.10 -8.59
N ARG A 121 -3.58 0.43 -9.73
CA ARG A 121 -4.42 0.84 -10.86
C ARG A 121 -5.83 0.26 -10.81
N GLU A 122 -5.95 -1.00 -10.39
CA GLU A 122 -7.22 -1.72 -10.24
C GLU A 122 -7.35 -2.25 -8.81
N LEU A 123 -8.55 -2.14 -8.23
CA LEU A 123 -8.86 -2.65 -6.90
C LEU A 123 -9.37 -4.09 -7.02
N THR A 124 -8.48 -5.05 -6.79
CA THR A 124 -8.89 -6.46 -6.57
C THR A 124 -9.68 -6.58 -5.26
N LEU A 125 -10.44 -7.65 -5.08
CA LEU A 125 -11.19 -7.88 -3.83
C LEU A 125 -10.28 -7.84 -2.59
N ALA A 126 -9.09 -8.44 -2.68
CA ALA A 126 -8.13 -8.47 -1.58
C ALA A 126 -7.57 -7.07 -1.28
N THR A 127 -7.10 -6.34 -2.29
CA THR A 127 -6.59 -4.97 -2.10
C THR A 127 -7.68 -4.02 -1.61
N GLY A 128 -8.88 -4.08 -2.19
CA GLY A 128 -10.03 -3.30 -1.76
C GLY A 128 -10.42 -3.55 -0.31
N PHE A 129 -10.44 -4.82 0.12
CA PHE A 129 -10.69 -5.18 1.52
C PHE A 129 -9.61 -4.61 2.45
N THR A 130 -8.32 -4.78 2.12
CA THR A 130 -7.21 -4.28 2.94
C THR A 130 -7.24 -2.76 3.05
N LEU A 131 -7.38 -2.03 1.94
CA LEU A 131 -7.46 -0.57 1.96
C LEU A 131 -8.73 -0.08 2.68
N GLY A 132 -9.85 -0.78 2.50
CA GLY A 132 -11.10 -0.50 3.21
C GLY A 132 -10.94 -0.59 4.72
N LEU A 133 -10.26 -1.63 5.23
CA LEU A 133 -9.95 -1.73 6.67
C LEU A 133 -9.10 -0.56 7.17
N VAL A 134 -8.12 -0.12 6.37
CA VAL A 134 -7.29 1.04 6.73
C VAL A 134 -8.14 2.32 6.80
N VAL A 135 -9.00 2.56 5.81
CA VAL A 135 -9.90 3.73 5.79
C VAL A 135 -10.85 3.72 6.99
N VAL A 136 -11.44 2.56 7.32
CA VAL A 136 -12.30 2.41 8.51
C VAL A 136 -11.53 2.69 9.79
N ALA A 137 -10.30 2.17 9.92
CA ALA A 137 -9.46 2.43 11.10
C ALA A 137 -9.13 3.92 11.25
N ILE A 138 -8.77 4.61 10.16
CA ILE A 138 -8.49 6.05 10.17
C ILE A 138 -9.73 6.86 10.54
N ALA A 139 -10.89 6.55 9.94
CA ALA A 139 -12.14 7.23 10.24
C ALA A 139 -12.52 7.07 11.72
N MET A 140 -12.37 5.86 12.27
CA MET A 140 -12.67 5.58 13.68
C MET A 140 -11.68 6.25 14.63
N PHE A 141 -10.40 6.35 14.26
CA PHE A 141 -9.41 7.15 15.00
C PHE A 141 -9.76 8.65 14.97
N ALA A 142 -10.19 9.19 13.82
CA ALA A 142 -10.62 10.58 13.69
C ALA A 142 -11.86 10.88 14.55
N ILE A 143 -12.84 9.96 14.57
CA ILE A 143 -14.03 10.07 15.42
C ILE A 143 -13.64 10.03 16.91
N GLU A 144 -12.73 9.14 17.32
CA GLU A 144 -12.22 9.08 18.70
C GLU A 144 -11.46 10.37 19.09
N LEU A 145 -10.67 10.92 18.16
CA LEU A 145 -9.95 12.17 18.37
C LEU A 145 -10.89 13.35 18.62
N LEU A 146 -12.01 13.41 17.90
CA LEU A 146 -12.98 14.52 17.99
C LEU A 146 -14.01 14.33 19.10
N SER A 147 -14.49 13.11 19.31
CA SER A 147 -15.64 12.82 20.19
C SER A 147 -15.25 12.12 21.50
N GLY A 148 -14.07 11.51 21.59
CA GLY A 148 -13.64 10.71 22.72
C GLY A 148 -14.37 9.36 22.85
N TYR A 149 -14.44 8.82 24.07
CA TYR A 149 -15.10 7.55 24.37
C TYR A 149 -16.60 7.73 24.63
N ALA A 150 -17.43 6.93 23.96
CA ALA A 150 -18.90 6.99 24.05
C ALA A 150 -19.48 6.23 25.25
N ALA A 151 -19.03 6.59 26.46
CA ALA A 151 -19.36 5.90 27.72
C ALA A 151 -20.88 5.73 27.99
N TYR A 152 -21.71 6.67 27.54
CA TYR A 152 -23.13 6.73 27.89
C TYR A 152 -24.05 5.92 26.96
N ARG A 153 -23.52 5.38 25.85
CA ARG A 153 -24.33 4.68 24.84
C ARG A 153 -23.76 3.28 24.61
N PRO A 154 -24.33 2.22 25.21
CA PRO A 154 -23.71 0.88 25.24
C PRO A 154 -23.48 0.29 23.84
N ARG A 155 -24.41 0.51 22.91
CA ARG A 155 -24.25 0.07 21.50
C ARG A 155 -23.08 0.78 20.82
N LEU A 156 -22.93 2.09 21.02
CA LEU A 156 -21.80 2.83 20.46
C LEU A 156 -20.48 2.43 21.11
N ALA A 157 -20.47 2.15 22.42
CA ALA A 157 -19.29 1.64 23.12
C ALA A 157 -18.83 0.29 22.55
N GLN A 158 -19.75 -0.61 22.21
CA GLN A 158 -19.44 -1.89 21.55
C GLN A 158 -18.88 -1.68 20.14
N VAL A 159 -19.53 -0.85 19.32
CA VAL A 159 -19.04 -0.51 17.97
C VAL A 159 -17.65 0.14 18.04
N GLN A 160 -17.44 1.04 19.01
CA GLN A 160 -16.14 1.67 19.25
C GLN A 160 -15.09 0.64 19.66
N MET A 161 -15.43 -0.34 20.50
CA MET A 161 -14.54 -1.42 20.90
C MET A 161 -14.13 -2.28 19.69
N ILE A 162 -15.08 -2.76 18.89
CA ILE A 162 -14.82 -3.53 17.66
C ILE A 162 -13.92 -2.72 16.72
N SER A 163 -14.26 -1.46 16.48
CA SER A 163 -13.52 -0.57 15.60
C SER A 163 -12.08 -0.32 16.08
N HIS A 164 -11.87 -0.18 17.40
CA HIS A 164 -10.53 0.01 17.95
C HIS A 164 -9.73 -1.29 17.95
N SER A 165 -10.37 -2.46 18.00
CA SER A 165 -9.71 -3.75 17.76
C SER A 165 -9.26 -3.89 16.29
N LEU A 166 -10.07 -3.44 15.33
CA LEU A 166 -9.65 -3.34 13.92
C LEU A 166 -8.48 -2.36 13.74
N MET A 167 -8.54 -1.22 14.44
CA MET A 167 -7.48 -0.23 14.42
C MET A 167 -6.17 -0.79 15.02
N LEU A 168 -6.22 -1.62 16.06
CA LEU A 168 -5.05 -2.36 16.54
C LEU A 168 -4.44 -3.23 15.44
N LEU A 169 -5.28 -4.02 14.75
CA LEU A 169 -4.83 -4.88 13.64
C LEU A 169 -4.16 -4.06 12.54
N VAL A 170 -4.80 -2.99 12.07
CA VAL A 170 -4.27 -2.10 11.04
C VAL A 170 -2.98 -1.40 11.50
N GLY A 171 -2.96 -0.92 12.74
CA GLY A 171 -1.81 -0.24 13.35
C GLY A 171 -0.56 -1.12 13.41
N LEU A 172 -0.75 -2.40 13.71
CA LEU A 172 0.32 -3.41 13.70
C LEU A 172 0.68 -3.82 12.27
N TYR A 173 -0.30 -4.08 11.41
CA TYR A 173 -0.09 -4.49 10.01
C TYR A 173 0.71 -3.44 9.23
N VAL A 174 0.22 -2.20 9.17
CA VAL A 174 0.89 -1.08 8.48
C VAL A 174 2.20 -0.74 9.19
N GLY A 175 2.22 -0.78 10.52
CA GLY A 175 3.41 -0.57 11.33
C GLY A 175 4.56 -1.47 10.97
N ILE A 176 4.33 -2.79 10.98
CA ILE A 176 5.34 -3.80 10.61
C ILE A 176 5.79 -3.57 9.16
N LEU A 177 4.85 -3.36 8.23
CA LEU A 177 5.17 -3.14 6.83
C LEU A 177 6.08 -1.92 6.64
N LEU A 178 5.76 -0.80 7.28
CA LEU A 178 6.59 0.41 7.22
C LEU A 178 7.93 0.24 7.92
N LEU A 179 7.98 -0.50 9.04
CA LEU A 179 9.23 -0.80 9.75
C LEU A 179 10.21 -1.61 8.89
N LEU A 180 9.70 -2.54 8.09
CA LEU A 180 10.51 -3.32 7.15
C LEU A 180 11.25 -2.42 6.15
N TYR A 181 10.66 -1.30 5.74
CA TYR A 181 11.31 -0.35 4.84
C TYR A 181 12.11 0.73 5.57
N SER A 182 11.60 1.25 6.68
CA SER A 182 12.24 2.36 7.39
C SER A 182 13.51 1.92 8.11
N LEU A 183 13.59 0.67 8.58
CA LEU A 183 14.74 0.16 9.31
C LEU A 183 16.03 0.11 8.46
N PRO A 184 16.08 -0.49 7.27
CA PRO A 184 17.30 -0.50 6.46
C PRO A 184 17.67 0.93 6.02
N VAL A 185 16.69 1.79 5.73
CA VAL A 185 16.95 3.20 5.41
C VAL A 185 17.54 3.93 6.62
N LEU A 186 17.02 3.72 7.83
CA LEU A 186 17.57 4.29 9.06
C LEU A 186 19.01 3.84 9.27
N LEU A 187 19.28 2.54 9.17
CA LEU A 187 20.61 1.98 9.38
C LEU A 187 21.59 2.46 8.31
N GLY A 188 21.19 2.41 7.04
CA GLY A 188 21.97 2.92 5.92
C GLY A 188 22.27 4.41 6.05
N THR A 189 21.25 5.25 6.31
CA THR A 189 21.45 6.69 6.50
C THR A 189 22.27 7.02 7.74
N VAL A 190 22.24 6.22 8.80
CA VAL A 190 23.12 6.42 9.96
C VAL A 190 24.56 6.03 9.63
N ILE A 191 24.79 4.89 8.99
CA ILE A 191 26.13 4.41 8.64
C ILE A 191 26.77 5.26 7.54
N ASP A 192 26.06 5.44 6.43
CA ASP A 192 26.51 6.18 5.25
C ASP A 192 26.40 7.69 5.48
N GLY A 193 25.40 8.15 6.22
CA GLY A 193 25.28 9.57 6.54
C GLY A 193 26.34 10.03 7.53
N PHE A 194 26.72 9.21 8.52
CA PHE A 194 27.82 9.57 9.42
C PHE A 194 29.16 9.60 8.67
N SER A 195 29.43 8.61 7.81
CA SER A 195 30.63 8.62 6.97
C SER A 195 30.60 9.73 5.91
N GLY A 196 29.44 10.03 5.34
CA GLY A 196 29.21 11.12 4.38
C GLY A 196 29.37 12.50 5.00
N LEU A 197 28.78 12.75 6.18
CA LEU A 197 28.95 14.00 6.93
C LEU A 197 30.42 14.22 7.32
N TRP A 198 31.16 13.15 7.62
CA TRP A 198 32.57 13.25 7.97
C TRP A 198 33.49 13.39 6.75
N SER A 199 33.14 12.75 5.62
CA SER A 199 33.94 12.77 4.38
C SER A 199 33.62 13.96 3.47
N MET A 200 32.46 14.59 3.62
CA MET A 200 32.13 15.76 2.84
C MET A 200 33.11 16.88 3.18
N ASN A 201 33.60 17.55 2.14
CA ASN A 201 34.42 18.75 2.25
C ASN A 201 33.57 19.99 2.61
N TRP A 202 32.50 19.84 3.41
CA TRP A 202 31.60 20.93 3.81
C TRP A 202 32.36 22.03 4.55
N TRP A 203 33.39 21.69 5.32
CA TRP A 203 34.32 22.65 5.91
C TRP A 203 35.02 23.51 4.88
N SER A 204 35.47 22.92 3.76
CA SER A 204 36.06 23.70 2.66
C SER A 204 35.01 24.55 1.94
N SER A 205 33.77 24.07 1.81
CA SER A 205 32.68 24.83 1.19
C SER A 205 32.23 26.00 2.06
N ILE A 206 32.17 25.82 3.38
CA ILE A 206 31.92 26.90 4.34
C ILE A 206 33.09 27.88 4.34
N GLY A 207 34.33 27.38 4.38
CA GLY A 207 35.54 28.22 4.32
C GLY A 207 35.62 29.05 3.04
N TYR A 208 35.36 28.45 1.88
CA TYR A 208 35.28 29.16 0.60
C TYR A 208 34.19 30.23 0.60
N ARG A 209 33.00 29.90 1.12
CA ARG A 209 31.88 30.84 1.25
C ARG A 209 32.21 32.01 2.19
N LEU A 210 32.87 31.75 3.31
CA LEU A 210 33.29 32.79 4.26
C LEU A 210 34.37 33.70 3.66
N ASN A 211 35.36 33.13 2.96
CA ASN A 211 36.41 33.89 2.29
C ASN A 211 35.87 34.78 1.15
N HIS A 212 34.75 34.40 0.52
CA HIS A 212 34.10 35.18 -0.54
C HIS A 212 33.27 36.37 -0.03
N ILE A 213 33.04 36.50 1.29
CA ILE A 213 32.25 37.62 1.86
C ILE A 213 32.86 38.98 1.49
N GLY A 214 34.18 39.12 1.53
CA GLY A 214 34.86 40.38 1.20
C GLY A 214 34.67 40.81 -0.26
N TYR A 215 34.62 39.85 -1.18
CA TYR A 215 34.35 40.10 -2.59
C TYR A 215 32.86 40.44 -2.85
N LEU A 216 31.94 39.74 -2.15
CA LEU A 216 30.49 39.98 -2.24
C LEU A 216 30.09 41.37 -1.70
N LEU A 217 30.76 41.86 -0.66
CA LEU A 217 30.53 43.22 -0.13
C LEU A 217 30.86 44.32 -1.15
N ARG A 218 31.73 44.06 -2.13
CA ARG A 218 32.06 45.00 -3.22
C ARG A 218 31.09 44.90 -4.41
N HIS A 219 30.27 43.84 -4.49
CA HIS A 219 29.37 43.57 -5.62
C HIS A 219 27.95 43.23 -5.13
N PRO A 220 27.11 44.23 -4.81
CA PRO A 220 25.84 44.02 -4.13
C PRO A 220 24.84 43.14 -4.91
N GLY A 221 24.85 43.19 -6.24
CA GLY A 221 24.00 42.32 -7.06
C GLY A 221 24.33 40.82 -6.92
N GLN A 222 25.62 40.49 -6.83
CA GLN A 222 26.07 39.11 -6.59
C GLN A 222 25.80 38.67 -5.15
N MET A 223 25.86 39.60 -4.20
CA MET A 223 25.51 39.34 -2.79
C MET A 223 24.04 38.89 -2.64
N VAL A 224 23.11 39.54 -3.33
CA VAL A 224 21.69 39.15 -3.29
C VAL A 224 21.50 37.74 -3.86
N SER A 225 22.03 37.44 -5.05
CA SER A 225 21.92 36.10 -5.65
C SER A 225 22.57 35.00 -4.77
N TRP A 226 23.72 35.29 -4.18
CA TRP A 226 24.40 34.39 -3.25
C TRP A 226 23.59 34.13 -1.97
N LEU A 227 22.98 35.18 -1.39
CA LEU A 227 22.12 35.06 -0.22
C LEU A 227 20.86 34.26 -0.54
N THR A 228 20.20 34.56 -1.67
CA THR A 228 18.99 33.84 -2.10
C THR A 228 19.29 32.37 -2.36
N SER A 229 20.33 32.05 -3.14
CA SER A 229 20.72 30.65 -3.41
C SER A 229 21.11 29.89 -2.14
N THR A 230 21.86 30.53 -1.22
CA THR A 230 22.22 29.92 0.07
C THR A 230 20.98 29.67 0.92
N LEU A 231 20.08 30.64 1.03
CA LEU A 231 18.82 30.50 1.78
C LEU A 231 17.93 29.39 1.19
N VAL A 232 17.82 29.32 -0.14
CA VAL A 232 17.07 28.27 -0.85
C VAL A 232 17.67 26.90 -0.56
N VAL A 233 18.99 26.73 -0.76
CA VAL A 233 19.68 25.45 -0.51
C VAL A 233 19.55 25.03 0.96
N SER A 234 19.72 25.97 1.90
CA SER A 234 19.54 25.71 3.34
C SER A 234 18.11 25.33 3.69
N ALA A 235 17.11 26.00 3.10
CA ALA A 235 15.71 25.67 3.30
C ALA A 235 15.37 24.27 2.76
N PHE A 236 15.84 23.92 1.55
CA PHE A 236 15.69 22.59 0.97
C PHE A 236 16.40 21.50 1.78
N GLY A 237 17.62 21.78 2.26
CA GLY A 237 18.37 20.86 3.11
C GLY A 237 17.67 20.62 4.44
N PHE A 238 17.23 21.69 5.11
CA PHE A 238 16.46 21.61 6.35
C PHE A 238 15.16 20.83 6.15
N LEU A 239 14.41 21.14 5.09
CA LEU A 239 13.17 20.44 4.77
C LEU A 239 13.42 18.95 4.48
N SER A 240 14.47 18.62 3.73
CA SER A 240 14.85 17.23 3.44
C SER A 240 15.17 16.43 4.70
N ILE A 241 15.97 16.98 5.61
CA ILE A 241 16.29 16.34 6.90
C ILE A 241 15.01 16.16 7.72
N PHE A 242 14.16 17.19 7.75
CA PHE A 242 12.91 17.14 8.48
C PHE A 242 11.95 16.08 7.92
N THR A 243 11.82 16.00 6.60
CA THR A 243 11.08 14.96 5.89
C THR A 243 11.62 13.58 6.25
N LEU A 244 12.94 13.38 6.19
CA LEU A 244 13.57 12.11 6.56
C LEU A 244 13.21 11.69 7.99
N LEU A 245 13.31 12.62 8.95
CA LEU A 245 12.94 12.36 10.35
C LEU A 245 11.46 11.99 10.50
N ILE A 246 10.57 12.67 9.79
CA ILE A 246 9.13 12.33 9.78
C ILE A 246 8.94 10.92 9.23
N PHE A 247 9.48 10.60 8.06
CA PHE A 247 9.32 9.29 7.44
C PHE A 247 9.90 8.15 8.29
N LEU A 248 11.07 8.36 8.90
CA LEU A 248 11.71 7.37 9.77
C LEU A 248 10.94 7.17 11.09
N SER A 249 10.36 8.24 11.66
CA SER A 249 9.60 8.15 12.91
C SER A 249 8.15 7.69 12.70
N MET A 250 7.58 7.89 11.51
CA MET A 250 6.19 7.58 11.19
C MET A 250 5.74 6.16 11.56
N PRO A 251 6.46 5.06 11.23
CA PRO A 251 6.04 3.71 11.62
C PRO A 251 5.86 3.58 13.13
N TYR A 252 6.82 4.06 13.90
CA TYR A 252 6.80 3.98 15.36
C TYR A 252 5.69 4.82 15.96
N VAL A 253 5.56 6.07 15.50
CA VAL A 253 4.55 7.00 16.01
C VAL A 253 3.14 6.51 15.67
N PHE A 254 2.91 6.08 14.42
CA PHE A 254 1.64 5.55 13.94
C PHE A 254 1.18 4.32 14.75
N THR A 255 2.03 3.30 14.85
CA THR A 255 1.70 2.08 15.61
C THR A 255 1.49 2.39 17.08
N SER A 256 2.35 3.22 17.68
CA SER A 256 2.21 3.62 19.08
C SER A 256 0.88 4.32 19.33
N MET A 257 0.46 5.23 18.44
CA MET A 257 -0.82 5.94 18.55
C MET A 257 -2.01 4.98 18.46
N TYR A 258 -2.02 4.06 17.50
CA TYR A 258 -3.12 3.13 17.28
C TYR A 258 -3.22 2.11 18.42
N VAL A 259 -2.09 1.55 18.87
CA VAL A 259 -2.03 0.64 20.04
C VAL A 259 -2.50 1.35 21.31
N ARG A 260 -2.03 2.58 21.57
CA ARG A 260 -2.44 3.35 22.76
C ARG A 260 -3.92 3.74 22.72
N ALA A 261 -4.45 4.07 21.55
CA ALA A 261 -5.86 4.38 21.39
C ALA A 261 -6.73 3.14 21.65
N TRP A 262 -6.36 1.97 21.11
CA TRP A 262 -7.00 0.70 21.46
C TRP A 262 -6.92 0.40 22.95
N ALA A 263 -5.73 0.49 23.55
CA ALA A 263 -5.52 0.18 24.96
C ALA A 263 -6.41 1.06 25.87
N ARG A 264 -6.54 2.35 25.53
CA ARG A 264 -7.40 3.30 26.26
C ARG A 264 -8.88 2.90 26.17
N ILE A 265 -9.39 2.63 24.97
CA ILE A 265 -10.79 2.24 24.77
C ILE A 265 -11.07 0.87 25.41
N ARG A 266 -10.16 -0.09 25.29
CA ARG A 266 -10.26 -1.40 25.95
C ARG A 266 -10.37 -1.26 27.46
N THR A 267 -9.50 -0.46 28.08
CA THR A 267 -9.54 -0.25 29.54
C THR A 267 -10.84 0.43 29.95
N ALA A 268 -11.27 1.49 29.26
CA ALA A 268 -12.54 2.17 29.55
C ALA A 268 -13.74 1.23 29.38
N PHE A 269 -13.81 0.47 28.29
CA PHE A 269 -14.86 -0.52 28.05
C PHE A 269 -14.83 -1.65 29.10
N GLY A 270 -13.63 -2.13 29.44
CA GLY A 270 -13.42 -3.17 30.44
C GLY A 270 -13.88 -2.76 31.85
N THR A 271 -13.70 -1.49 32.23
CA THR A 271 -14.23 -0.98 33.50
C THR A 271 -15.76 -0.95 33.54
N GLN A 272 -16.43 -0.80 32.39
CA GLN A 272 -17.89 -0.72 32.31
C GLN A 272 -18.59 -2.08 32.11
N HIS A 273 -17.98 -2.97 31.33
CA HIS A 273 -18.61 -4.22 30.87
C HIS A 273 -17.80 -5.48 31.22
N GLY A 274 -16.70 -5.34 31.96
CA GLY A 274 -15.80 -6.42 32.35
C GLY A 274 -14.59 -6.58 31.41
N HIS A 275 -13.41 -6.81 32.00
CA HIS A 275 -12.17 -6.98 31.25
C HIS A 275 -12.18 -8.21 30.32
N ALA A 276 -12.75 -9.33 30.78
CA ALA A 276 -12.88 -10.55 29.98
C ALA A 276 -13.65 -10.30 28.67
N LYS A 277 -14.78 -9.56 28.75
CA LYS A 277 -15.58 -9.19 27.58
C LYS A 277 -14.82 -8.31 26.59
N SER A 278 -14.04 -7.35 27.10
CA SER A 278 -13.20 -6.48 26.23
C SER A 278 -12.14 -7.26 25.46
N LEU A 279 -11.53 -8.27 26.09
CA LEU A 279 -10.55 -9.16 25.47
C LEU A 279 -11.23 -10.10 24.47
N ALA A 280 -12.37 -10.67 24.83
CA ALA A 280 -13.15 -11.54 23.94
C ALA A 280 -13.56 -10.81 22.64
N ILE A 281 -14.10 -9.59 22.74
CA ILE A 281 -14.45 -8.78 21.56
C ILE A 281 -13.22 -8.51 20.69
N THR A 282 -12.07 -8.19 21.31
CA THR A 282 -10.83 -7.99 20.56
C THR A 282 -10.41 -9.27 19.84
N GLY A 283 -10.34 -10.40 20.56
CA GLY A 283 -9.98 -11.70 19.99
C GLY A 283 -10.89 -12.09 18.82
N ILE A 284 -12.20 -12.02 19.00
CA ILE A 284 -13.19 -12.33 17.95
C ILE A 284 -12.99 -11.43 16.73
N THR A 285 -12.82 -10.12 16.95
CA THR A 285 -12.63 -9.16 15.86
C THR A 285 -11.35 -9.44 15.06
N LEU A 286 -10.23 -9.72 15.75
CA LEU A 286 -8.95 -10.06 15.12
C LEU A 286 -9.05 -11.37 14.34
N THR A 287 -9.64 -12.42 14.94
CA THR A 287 -9.82 -13.73 14.30
C THR A 287 -10.71 -13.62 13.06
N LEU A 288 -11.87 -12.97 13.16
CA LEU A 288 -12.78 -12.81 12.04
C LEU A 288 -12.12 -12.01 10.91
N SER A 289 -11.42 -10.92 11.24
CA SER A 289 -10.70 -10.12 10.25
C SER A 289 -9.58 -10.91 9.57
N GLY A 290 -8.85 -11.75 10.33
CA GLY A 290 -7.83 -12.65 9.78
C GLY A 290 -8.41 -13.71 8.85
N LEU A 291 -9.53 -14.34 9.22
CA LEU A 291 -10.24 -15.30 8.37
C LEU A 291 -10.74 -14.66 7.08
N LEU A 292 -11.35 -13.47 7.18
CA LEU A 292 -11.79 -12.71 6.00
C LEU A 292 -10.60 -12.36 5.11
N PHE A 293 -9.49 -11.89 5.70
CA PHE A 293 -8.27 -11.57 4.98
C PHE A 293 -7.71 -12.77 4.20
N VAL A 294 -7.66 -13.96 4.81
CA VAL A 294 -7.24 -15.19 4.12
C VAL A 294 -8.24 -15.59 3.03
N GLY A 295 -9.54 -15.47 3.29
CA GLY A 295 -10.60 -15.83 2.34
C GLY A 295 -10.59 -14.97 1.07
N VAL A 296 -10.39 -13.65 1.21
CA VAL A 296 -10.36 -12.72 0.07
C VAL A 296 -9.08 -12.82 -0.78
N GLN A 297 -8.05 -13.50 -0.29
CA GLN A 297 -6.78 -13.67 -1.01
C GLN A 297 -6.79 -14.75 -2.10
N SER A 298 -7.90 -15.45 -2.29
CA SER A 298 -7.99 -16.42 -3.38
C SER A 298 -7.92 -15.71 -4.73
N GLN A 299 -6.85 -15.98 -5.49
CA GLN A 299 -6.69 -15.41 -6.83
C GLN A 299 -7.20 -16.42 -7.88
N PRO A 300 -8.01 -15.99 -8.86
CA PRO A 300 -8.74 -16.89 -9.75
C PRO A 300 -7.81 -17.67 -10.71
N GLN A 301 -6.64 -17.14 -11.05
CA GLN A 301 -5.71 -17.79 -11.98
C GLN A 301 -5.15 -19.10 -11.44
N VAL A 302 -4.97 -19.23 -10.12
CA VAL A 302 -4.46 -20.48 -9.52
C VAL A 302 -5.45 -21.61 -9.80
N LYS A 303 -6.75 -21.34 -9.67
CA LYS A 303 -7.80 -22.31 -10.01
C LYS A 303 -7.83 -22.58 -11.51
N ALA A 304 -7.76 -21.55 -12.35
CA ALA A 304 -7.78 -21.72 -13.80
C ALA A 304 -6.60 -22.56 -14.31
N PHE A 305 -5.38 -22.30 -13.85
CA PHE A 305 -4.21 -23.10 -14.21
C PHE A 305 -4.32 -24.53 -13.68
N ASN A 306 -4.83 -24.77 -12.47
CA ASN A 306 -5.03 -26.13 -11.96
C ASN A 306 -6.07 -26.92 -12.77
N LEU A 307 -7.09 -26.26 -13.32
CA LEU A 307 -8.12 -26.89 -14.17
C LEU A 307 -7.64 -27.18 -15.60
N LEU A 308 -6.62 -26.45 -16.06
CA LEU A 308 -6.03 -26.59 -17.40
C LEU A 308 -4.70 -27.37 -17.39
N ALA A 309 -4.08 -27.54 -16.22
CA ALA A 309 -2.88 -28.34 -16.02
C ALA A 309 -2.99 -29.80 -16.53
N PRO A 310 -4.15 -30.50 -16.43
CA PRO A 310 -4.29 -31.85 -16.98
C PRO A 310 -4.04 -31.94 -18.49
N GLU A 311 -4.28 -30.85 -19.23
CA GLU A 311 -4.06 -30.78 -20.67
C GLU A 311 -2.60 -30.43 -21.03
N GLN A 312 -1.87 -29.80 -20.10
CA GLN A 312 -0.45 -29.44 -20.24
C GLN A 312 0.54 -30.51 -19.76
N LEU A 313 0.07 -31.57 -19.11
CA LEU A 313 0.79 -32.85 -19.05
C LEU A 313 0.80 -33.43 -20.46
N ALA A 314 1.56 -32.78 -21.34
CA ALA A 314 1.88 -33.29 -22.65
C ALA A 314 2.53 -34.67 -22.45
N PRO A 315 2.24 -35.63 -23.34
CA PRO A 315 2.70 -37.02 -23.24
C PRO A 315 4.22 -37.22 -23.23
N GLU A 316 4.99 -36.13 -23.26
CA GLU A 316 6.46 -36.11 -23.29
C GLU A 316 7.11 -36.28 -21.91
N GLN A 317 6.41 -35.95 -20.81
CA GLN A 317 6.93 -36.07 -19.44
C GLN A 317 6.40 -37.28 -18.66
N LEU A 318 5.34 -37.93 -19.16
CA LEU A 318 4.77 -39.12 -18.54
C LEU A 318 5.43 -40.35 -19.17
N ALA A 319 5.94 -41.26 -18.34
CA ALA A 319 6.42 -42.55 -18.81
C ALA A 319 5.31 -43.27 -19.60
N PRO A 320 5.63 -44.02 -20.68
CA PRO A 320 4.65 -44.65 -21.57
C PRO A 320 3.58 -45.49 -20.83
N GLU A 321 3.93 -46.04 -19.67
CA GLU A 321 3.09 -46.87 -18.81
C GLU A 321 1.98 -46.10 -18.07
N GLN A 322 2.21 -44.83 -17.73
CA GLN A 322 1.22 -43.96 -17.06
C GLN A 322 0.28 -43.25 -18.04
N LEU A 323 0.61 -43.29 -19.33
CA LEU A 323 -0.10 -42.62 -20.42
C LEU A 323 -1.41 -43.36 -20.80
N ALA A 324 -1.42 -44.70 -20.69
CA ALA A 324 -2.51 -45.54 -21.19
C ALA A 324 -3.88 -45.35 -20.50
N PRO A 325 -3.99 -45.21 -19.15
CA PRO A 325 -5.30 -45.03 -18.51
C PRO A 325 -5.80 -43.57 -18.53
N ALA A 326 -4.91 -42.57 -18.67
CA ALA A 326 -5.28 -41.15 -18.61
C ALA A 326 -5.85 -40.59 -19.93
N LEU A 327 -5.59 -41.24 -21.07
CA LEU A 327 -6.02 -40.80 -22.41
C LEU A 327 -7.29 -41.49 -22.94
N THR A 328 -8.08 -42.12 -22.07
CA THR A 328 -9.35 -42.68 -22.52
C THR A 328 -10.26 -41.56 -23.07
N PRO A 329 -10.94 -41.76 -24.22
CA PRO A 329 -11.83 -40.77 -24.80
C PRO A 329 -12.95 -40.31 -23.84
N GLU A 330 -13.32 -41.15 -22.87
CA GLU A 330 -14.31 -40.84 -21.85
C GLU A 330 -13.77 -39.88 -20.78
N ALA A 331 -12.55 -40.09 -20.29
CA ALA A 331 -11.90 -39.18 -19.34
C ALA A 331 -11.77 -37.78 -19.95
N LEU A 332 -11.26 -37.68 -21.19
CA LEU A 332 -11.13 -36.41 -21.90
C LEU A 332 -12.48 -35.68 -22.09
N ARG A 333 -13.58 -36.42 -22.32
CA ARG A 333 -14.92 -35.82 -22.42
C ARG A 333 -15.41 -35.30 -21.07
N ARG A 334 -15.20 -36.04 -19.98
CA ARG A 334 -15.56 -35.61 -18.62
C ARG A 334 -14.77 -34.38 -18.19
N ASP A 335 -13.47 -34.35 -18.48
CA ASP A 335 -12.61 -33.19 -18.18
C ASP A 335 -13.07 -31.96 -18.96
N ARG A 336 -13.33 -32.11 -20.27
CA ARG A 336 -13.85 -31.02 -21.09
C ARG A 336 -15.21 -30.52 -20.61
N GLN A 337 -16.11 -31.41 -20.20
CA GLN A 337 -17.41 -31.03 -19.66
C GLN A 337 -17.25 -30.24 -18.34
N THR A 338 -16.32 -30.65 -17.48
CA THR A 338 -15.98 -29.95 -16.24
C THR A 338 -15.41 -28.56 -16.52
N GLN A 339 -14.50 -28.45 -17.49
CA GLN A 339 -13.95 -27.18 -17.94
C GLN A 339 -15.04 -26.25 -18.50
N LEU A 340 -15.99 -26.78 -19.29
CA LEU A 340 -17.11 -26.00 -19.81
C LEU A 340 -18.05 -25.51 -18.71
N GLN A 341 -18.32 -26.33 -17.69
CA GLN A 341 -19.09 -25.92 -16.50
C GLN A 341 -18.37 -24.81 -15.72
N GLN A 342 -17.05 -24.77 -15.77
CA GLN A 342 -16.21 -23.77 -15.08
C GLN A 342 -15.62 -22.72 -16.03
N ALA A 343 -16.17 -22.56 -17.23
CA ALA A 343 -15.61 -21.69 -18.26
C ALA A 343 -15.46 -20.23 -17.80
N ASN A 344 -16.40 -19.73 -16.99
CA ASN A 344 -16.32 -18.37 -16.42
C ASN A 344 -15.14 -18.22 -15.44
N THR A 345 -14.91 -19.22 -14.59
CA THR A 345 -13.78 -19.24 -13.65
C THR A 345 -12.45 -19.32 -14.39
N ILE A 346 -12.38 -20.18 -15.41
CA ILE A 346 -11.19 -20.31 -16.28
C ILE A 346 -10.91 -18.97 -16.97
N ARG A 347 -11.91 -18.37 -17.61
CA ARG A 347 -11.78 -17.07 -18.28
C ARG A 347 -11.32 -15.98 -17.31
N ALA A 348 -11.95 -15.88 -16.14
CA ALA A 348 -11.57 -14.90 -15.12
C ALA A 348 -10.12 -15.09 -14.65
N GLY A 349 -9.70 -16.34 -14.45
CA GLY A 349 -8.34 -16.66 -14.04
C GLY A 349 -7.29 -16.35 -15.12
N LEU A 350 -7.53 -16.76 -16.37
CA LEU A 350 -6.65 -16.46 -17.49
C LEU A 350 -6.54 -14.95 -17.74
N THR A 351 -7.66 -14.22 -17.73
CA THR A 351 -7.65 -12.76 -17.82
C THR A 351 -6.89 -12.12 -16.66
N ASN A 352 -7.02 -12.66 -15.44
CA ASN A 352 -6.28 -12.15 -14.28
C ASN A 352 -4.77 -12.35 -14.41
N ALA A 353 -4.33 -13.51 -14.90
CA ALA A 353 -2.92 -13.77 -15.19
C ALA A 353 -2.40 -12.88 -16.32
N TYR A 354 -3.16 -12.71 -17.40
CA TYR A 354 -2.79 -11.85 -18.52
C TYR A 354 -2.63 -10.38 -18.10
N LEU A 355 -3.55 -9.87 -17.27
CA LEU A 355 -3.54 -8.50 -16.77
C LEU A 355 -2.71 -8.32 -15.48
N GLN A 356 -1.86 -9.27 -15.11
CA GLN A 356 -1.18 -9.25 -13.81
C GLN A 356 -0.38 -7.95 -13.54
N ARG A 357 0.29 -7.41 -14.58
CA ARG A 357 1.12 -6.20 -14.48
C ARG A 357 0.30 -4.93 -14.24
N TYR A 358 -1.00 -4.98 -14.57
CA TYR A 358 -1.92 -3.87 -14.34
C TYR A 358 -2.57 -3.94 -12.96
N ARG A 359 -2.83 -5.17 -12.46
CA ARG A 359 -3.59 -5.42 -11.23
C ARG A 359 -2.74 -5.53 -9.97
N TYR A 360 -1.50 -5.98 -10.10
CA TYR A 360 -0.62 -6.30 -8.98
C TYR A 360 0.69 -5.54 -9.11
N LEU A 361 1.37 -5.32 -7.98
CA LEU A 361 2.64 -4.58 -7.95
C LEU A 361 3.77 -5.39 -8.58
N SER A 362 3.84 -6.69 -8.28
CA SER A 362 4.80 -7.62 -8.86
C SER A 362 4.36 -9.08 -8.67
N PRO A 363 4.95 -10.03 -9.42
CA PRO A 363 4.90 -11.44 -9.06
C PRO A 363 5.56 -11.70 -7.71
N TRP A 364 5.04 -12.67 -6.97
CA TRP A 364 5.58 -13.09 -5.68
C TRP A 364 7.04 -13.52 -5.77
N SER A 365 7.40 -14.28 -6.81
CA SER A 365 8.73 -14.85 -7.01
C SER A 365 9.80 -13.83 -7.41
N GLN A 366 9.42 -12.60 -7.76
CA GLN A 366 10.37 -11.55 -8.20
C GLN A 366 10.54 -10.43 -7.18
N SER A 367 9.80 -10.50 -6.07
CA SER A 367 9.92 -9.56 -4.96
C SER A 367 11.12 -9.96 -4.11
N ASP A 368 12.33 -9.51 -4.51
CA ASP A 368 13.60 -9.73 -3.79
C ASP A 368 14.27 -8.42 -3.34
N LEU A 369 13.62 -7.28 -3.59
CA LEU A 369 14.18 -5.95 -3.27
C LEU A 369 14.56 -5.83 -1.79
N LEU A 370 13.69 -6.31 -0.89
CA LEU A 370 13.91 -6.16 0.54
C LEU A 370 15.04 -7.09 1.01
N LYS A 371 15.06 -8.34 0.53
CA LYS A 371 16.18 -9.27 0.73
C LYS A 371 17.51 -8.62 0.36
N ASN A 372 17.63 -8.10 -0.86
CA ASN A 372 18.85 -7.47 -1.36
C ASN A 372 19.22 -6.23 -0.52
N THR A 373 18.24 -5.41 -0.16
CA THR A 373 18.47 -4.23 0.68
C THR A 373 19.06 -4.62 2.05
N TYR A 374 18.51 -5.64 2.70
CA TYR A 374 19.01 -6.10 4.00
C TYR A 374 20.35 -6.83 3.92
N LEU A 375 20.62 -7.55 2.83
CA LEU A 375 21.92 -8.16 2.56
C LEU A 375 23.02 -7.12 2.40
N HIS A 376 22.77 -6.07 1.59
CA HIS A 376 23.80 -5.09 1.25
C HIS A 376 23.92 -3.95 2.27
N THR A 377 22.79 -3.45 2.78
CA THR A 377 22.76 -2.27 3.68
C THR A 377 22.94 -2.69 5.14
N VAL A 378 22.21 -3.71 5.58
CA VAL A 378 22.22 -4.17 6.98
C VAL A 378 23.25 -5.29 7.21
N ARG A 379 23.81 -5.85 6.13
CA ARG A 379 24.78 -6.95 6.16
C ARG A 379 24.25 -8.19 6.89
N LEU A 380 22.95 -8.46 6.75
CA LEU A 380 22.36 -9.70 7.25
C LEU A 380 22.86 -10.90 6.44
N ASN A 381 22.81 -12.10 7.04
CA ASN A 381 23.02 -13.32 6.29
C ASN A 381 21.80 -13.66 5.40
N GLU A 382 22.01 -14.55 4.44
CA GLU A 382 21.00 -14.97 3.45
C GLU A 382 19.71 -15.49 4.07
N ARG A 383 19.82 -16.26 5.17
CA ARG A 383 18.66 -16.86 5.86
C ARG A 383 17.79 -15.78 6.50
N SER A 384 18.40 -14.82 7.20
CA SER A 384 17.69 -13.72 7.87
C SER A 384 17.07 -12.75 6.86
N ALA A 385 17.79 -12.42 5.78
CA ALA A 385 17.25 -11.57 4.72
C ALA A 385 16.08 -12.25 3.98
N SER A 386 16.17 -13.55 3.73
CA SER A 386 15.08 -14.34 3.11
C SER A 386 13.86 -14.45 4.03
N LEU A 387 14.07 -14.57 5.34
CA LEU A 387 12.97 -14.53 6.32
C LEU A 387 12.24 -13.19 6.29
N VAL A 388 12.99 -12.08 6.27
CA VAL A 388 12.43 -10.72 6.15
C VAL A 388 11.61 -10.56 4.87
N GLN A 389 12.12 -11.05 3.73
CA GLN A 389 11.40 -11.05 2.47
C GLN A 389 10.13 -11.92 2.49
N THR A 390 10.18 -13.06 3.18
CA THR A 390 9.02 -13.95 3.34
C THR A 390 7.91 -13.28 4.16
N ILE A 391 8.27 -12.63 5.27
CA ILE A 391 7.33 -11.86 6.09
C ILE A 391 6.73 -10.72 5.25
N HIS A 392 7.58 -9.97 4.54
CA HIS A 392 7.17 -8.91 3.66
C HIS A 392 6.17 -9.36 2.60
N ASN A 393 6.47 -10.43 1.85
CA ASN A 393 5.58 -10.96 0.83
C ASN A 393 4.28 -11.48 1.44
N GLY A 394 4.33 -12.09 2.63
CA GLY A 394 3.16 -12.46 3.41
C GLY A 394 2.24 -11.27 3.71
N LEU A 395 2.80 -10.14 4.15
CA LEU A 395 2.05 -8.92 4.44
C LEU A 395 1.53 -8.24 3.17
N LEU A 396 2.33 -8.19 2.10
CA LEU A 396 1.94 -7.61 0.80
C LEU A 396 1.14 -8.56 -0.09
N SER A 397 0.83 -9.77 0.36
CA SER A 397 0.08 -10.77 -0.39
C SER A 397 -1.22 -10.29 -1.07
N PRO A 398 -1.99 -9.31 -0.54
CA PRO A 398 -3.13 -8.76 -1.27
C PRO A 398 -2.74 -8.02 -2.56
N PHE A 399 -1.54 -7.43 -2.60
CA PHE A 399 -1.01 -6.59 -3.66
C PHE A 399 -0.06 -7.35 -4.61
N LEU A 400 0.35 -8.57 -4.25
CA LEU A 400 1.27 -9.40 -5.03
C LEU A 400 0.50 -10.43 -5.86
N TYR A 401 0.97 -10.66 -7.08
CA TYR A 401 0.45 -11.73 -7.93
C TYR A 401 1.04 -13.08 -7.50
N ARG A 402 0.18 -14.07 -7.26
CA ARG A 402 0.60 -15.44 -6.95
C ARG A 402 0.86 -16.23 -8.23
N GLY A 403 2.09 -16.15 -8.73
CA GLY A 403 2.55 -16.86 -9.92
C GLY A 403 3.89 -16.31 -10.42
N GLU A 404 4.19 -16.57 -11.68
CA GLU A 404 5.46 -16.23 -12.32
C GLU A 404 5.29 -15.19 -13.43
N ARG A 405 6.41 -14.63 -13.92
CA ARG A 405 6.38 -13.65 -15.01
C ARG A 405 5.92 -14.27 -16.34
N GLY A 406 6.25 -15.54 -16.57
CA GLY A 406 5.85 -16.30 -17.76
C GLY A 406 4.36 -16.65 -17.81
N ASP A 407 3.61 -16.38 -16.74
CA ASP A 407 2.17 -16.66 -16.72
C ASP A 407 1.36 -15.79 -17.68
N VAL A 408 1.89 -14.64 -18.14
CA VAL A 408 1.21 -13.80 -19.14
C VAL A 408 1.17 -14.51 -20.48
N GLU A 409 2.31 -15.00 -20.93
CA GLU A 409 2.47 -15.74 -22.17
C GLU A 409 1.69 -17.06 -22.08
N ARG A 410 1.86 -17.80 -20.97
CA ARG A 410 1.11 -19.03 -20.70
C ARG A 410 -0.40 -18.81 -20.70
N ALA A 411 -0.88 -17.72 -20.10
CA ALA A 411 -2.31 -17.41 -20.08
C ALA A 411 -2.84 -17.06 -21.47
N ALA A 412 -2.06 -16.33 -22.28
CA ALA A 412 -2.42 -16.01 -23.66
C ALA A 412 -2.55 -17.27 -24.52
N ASP A 413 -1.60 -18.21 -24.40
CA ASP A 413 -1.62 -19.47 -25.14
C ASP A 413 -2.80 -20.35 -24.72
N LEU A 414 -3.03 -20.51 -23.41
CA LEU A 414 -4.16 -21.28 -22.88
C LEU A 414 -5.50 -20.64 -23.27
N TYR A 415 -5.58 -19.31 -23.29
CA TYR A 415 -6.78 -18.59 -23.72
C TYR A 415 -7.08 -18.85 -25.21
N ALA A 416 -6.04 -18.82 -26.06
CA ALA A 416 -6.16 -19.15 -27.47
C ALA A 416 -6.59 -20.61 -27.67
N GLN A 417 -5.98 -21.57 -26.96
CA GLN A 417 -6.31 -22.99 -27.06
C GLN A 417 -7.75 -23.28 -26.61
N PHE A 418 -8.16 -22.70 -25.47
CA PHE A 418 -9.49 -22.90 -24.90
C PHE A 418 -10.61 -22.35 -25.80
N LEU A 419 -10.40 -21.19 -26.42
CA LEU A 419 -11.41 -20.54 -27.26
C LEU A 419 -11.40 -20.97 -28.73
N ILE A 420 -10.24 -21.37 -29.28
CA ILE A 420 -10.10 -21.76 -30.70
C ILE A 420 -10.37 -23.26 -30.91
N SER A 421 -10.17 -24.10 -29.89
CA SER A 421 -10.42 -25.56 -29.98
C SER A 421 -11.81 -26.00 -30.44
N PRO A 422 -12.93 -25.30 -30.16
CA PRO A 422 -14.22 -25.65 -30.75
C PRO A 422 -14.22 -25.46 -32.27
N PHE A 423 -13.62 -24.38 -32.78
CA PHE A 423 -13.61 -24.03 -34.19
C PHE A 423 -12.73 -24.96 -35.03
N LYS A 424 -11.49 -25.27 -34.59
CA LYS A 424 -10.62 -26.19 -35.35
C LYS A 424 -11.20 -27.61 -35.46
N LYS A 425 -11.91 -28.11 -34.44
CA LYS A 425 -12.50 -29.45 -34.47
C LYS A 425 -13.77 -29.51 -35.32
N VAL A 426 -14.61 -28.47 -35.29
CA VAL A 426 -15.80 -28.37 -36.15
C VAL A 426 -15.40 -28.13 -37.60
N SER A 427 -14.45 -27.23 -37.88
CA SER A 427 -13.91 -27.02 -39.23
C SER A 427 -13.17 -28.25 -39.74
N GLY A 428 -12.38 -28.94 -38.91
CA GLY A 428 -11.72 -30.20 -39.29
C GLY A 428 -12.71 -31.35 -39.56
N LEU A 429 -13.82 -31.46 -38.80
CA LEU A 429 -14.88 -32.43 -39.05
C LEU A 429 -15.79 -32.05 -40.24
N LEU A 430 -16.03 -30.76 -40.48
CA LEU A 430 -16.73 -30.28 -41.67
C LEU A 430 -15.87 -30.47 -42.91
N PHE A 431 -14.57 -30.19 -42.85
CA PHE A 431 -13.63 -30.43 -43.95
C PHE A 431 -13.46 -31.93 -44.19
N ALA A 432 -13.35 -32.76 -43.14
CA ALA A 432 -13.30 -34.22 -43.28
C ALA A 432 -14.63 -34.85 -43.72
N ARG A 433 -15.80 -34.25 -43.43
CA ARG A 433 -17.10 -34.69 -43.96
C ARG A 433 -17.39 -34.19 -45.37
N LEU A 434 -16.97 -32.97 -45.72
CA LEU A 434 -17.13 -32.40 -47.07
C LEU A 434 -16.12 -32.98 -48.07
N CYS A 435 -14.93 -33.39 -47.63
CA CYS A 435 -13.92 -34.00 -48.50
C CYS A 435 -13.98 -35.54 -48.56
N ARG A 436 -14.84 -36.22 -47.79
CA ARG A 436 -14.93 -37.70 -47.81
C ARG A 436 -15.61 -38.31 -49.06
N PRO A 437 -16.46 -37.61 -49.84
CA PRO A 437 -16.96 -38.18 -51.10
C PRO A 437 -16.08 -37.84 -52.32
N LEU A 438 -15.05 -36.98 -52.22
CA LEU A 438 -14.29 -36.49 -53.38
C LEU A 438 -12.89 -37.08 -53.54
N LEU A 439 -12.49 -38.03 -52.69
CA LEU A 439 -11.22 -38.76 -52.82
C LEU A 439 -11.41 -40.20 -53.27
N ILE A 440 -12.23 -40.40 -54.30
CA ILE A 440 -12.07 -41.50 -55.25
C ILE A 440 -11.66 -40.87 -56.58
N GLY A 441 -10.38 -40.96 -56.89
CA GLY A 441 -9.83 -40.67 -58.22
C GLY A 441 -9.40 -39.23 -58.45
N THR A 442 -8.14 -38.90 -58.14
CA THR A 442 -7.17 -38.31 -59.09
C THR A 442 -5.87 -37.97 -58.37
N LYS A 443 -4.75 -38.30 -59.02
CA LYS A 443 -3.38 -38.12 -58.52
C LYS A 443 -3.04 -36.64 -58.33
N PRO A 444 -2.29 -36.24 -57.28
CA PRO A 444 -1.81 -34.87 -57.16
C PRO A 444 -0.57 -34.65 -58.05
N LYS A 445 -0.64 -33.66 -58.96
CA LYS A 445 0.55 -33.02 -59.54
C LYS A 445 1.10 -32.01 -58.54
N ARG A 446 2.39 -32.11 -58.25
CA ARG A 446 3.18 -31.12 -57.49
C ARG A 446 3.31 -29.84 -58.29
N VAL A 447 3.15 -28.68 -57.65
CA VAL A 447 3.82 -27.43 -58.03
C VAL A 447 4.27 -26.72 -56.74
N CYS A 448 5.48 -26.16 -56.83
CA CYS A 448 6.24 -25.42 -55.83
C CYS A 448 5.53 -24.19 -55.26
#